data_AF-A0A2N9MRP5-F1
#
_entry.id   AF-A0A2N9MRP5-F1
#
_cell.length_a   1.000
_cell.length_b   1.000
_cell.length_c   1.000
_cell.angle_alpha   90.00
_cell.angle_beta   90.00
_cell.angle_gamma   90.00
#
_symmetry.space_group_name_H-M   'P 1'
#
loop_
_entity.id
_entity.type
_entity.pdbx_description
1 polymer ?
#
loop_
_entity_poly.entity_id
_entity_poly.type
_entity_poly.pdbx_seq_one_letter_code
_entity_poly.pdbx_strand_id
1 'polypeptide(L)'
;MRTCRGYRRSPRRNIGQAASQGYTHNFYRYPARFSPLFAREIIRSFSAPGEAVLDPFMGGGTTVVEALSLGRKAVGVDLNPLGHFVATVKTTPLTRGDEVLIKAWLEDVQDAKRRRIAIANPPVRNLPRNAQQQLADLATQGDWLPLERQRRFVRCALLRTGQWAIDRDRPVATGREILEHFAATLLQMLDSMGEFVQFKPAAEAAFTNTTLSNNGP
;
A
#
# COMPACT_ATOMS: atom_id res chain seq x y z
N MET A 1 -6.14 -49.71 -28.99
CA MET A 1 -5.74 -49.16 -27.67
C MET A 1 -4.84 -47.96 -27.89
N ARG A 2 -5.36 -46.73 -27.74
CA ARG A 2 -4.60 -45.48 -27.93
C ARG A 2 -4.20 -44.92 -26.56
N THR A 3 -2.93 -44.59 -26.41
CA THR A 3 -2.33 -44.04 -25.19
C THR A 3 -2.72 -42.56 -25.02
N CYS A 4 -3.34 -42.21 -23.89
CA CYS A 4 -3.58 -40.82 -23.51
C CYS A 4 -2.26 -40.17 -23.09
N ARG A 5 -1.71 -39.33 -23.97
CA ARG A 5 -0.60 -38.42 -23.67
C ARG A 5 -1.01 -37.44 -22.57
N GLY A 6 -0.16 -37.32 -21.54
CA GLY A 6 -0.36 -36.44 -20.39
C GLY A 6 -0.55 -34.97 -20.79
N TYR A 7 -1.66 -34.40 -20.36
CA TYR A 7 -1.93 -32.98 -20.40
C TYR A 7 -1.03 -32.28 -19.38
N ARG A 8 0.10 -31.69 -19.83
CA ARG A 8 0.87 -30.74 -19.03
C ARG A 8 -0.02 -29.54 -18.75
N ARG A 9 -0.42 -29.36 -17.48
CA ARG A 9 -1.07 -28.13 -17.02
C ARG A 9 -0.13 -26.96 -17.34
N SER A 10 -0.55 -26.09 -18.23
CA SER A 10 0.08 -24.79 -18.44
C SER A 10 0.01 -23.98 -17.13
N PRO A 11 0.99 -23.11 -16.84
CA PRO A 11 0.93 -22.24 -15.68
C PRO A 11 -0.33 -21.38 -15.81
N ARG A 12 -1.23 -21.44 -14.83
CA ARG A 12 -2.33 -20.48 -14.74
C ARG A 12 -1.71 -19.10 -14.62
N ARG A 13 -1.68 -18.33 -15.71
CA ARG A 13 -1.47 -16.88 -15.61
C ARG A 13 -2.62 -16.36 -14.76
N ASN A 14 -2.31 -15.85 -13.58
CA ASN A 14 -3.28 -15.18 -12.72
C ASN A 14 -3.68 -13.87 -13.41
N ILE A 15 -4.71 -13.93 -14.25
CA ILE A 15 -5.30 -12.76 -14.92
C ILE A 15 -5.80 -11.72 -13.88
N GLY A 16 -6.09 -12.15 -12.65
CA GLY A 16 -6.44 -11.27 -11.53
C GLY A 16 -5.28 -10.52 -10.84
N GLN A 17 -4.01 -10.84 -11.15
CA GLN A 17 -2.85 -10.14 -10.58
C GLN A 17 -2.37 -8.96 -11.44
N ALA A 18 -2.71 -8.92 -12.73
CA ALA A 18 -2.30 -7.86 -13.64
C ALA A 18 -3.15 -6.57 -13.48
N ALA A 19 -4.43 -6.69 -13.10
CA ALA A 19 -5.36 -5.57 -12.98
C ALA A 19 -5.20 -4.74 -11.69
N SER A 20 -4.38 -5.18 -10.73
CA SER A 20 -4.14 -4.50 -9.46
C SER A 20 -2.74 -3.87 -9.35
N GLN A 21 -2.04 -3.68 -10.48
CA GLN A 21 -0.64 -3.22 -10.50
C GLN A 21 -0.45 -1.70 -10.56
N GLY A 22 -1.47 -0.89 -10.27
CA GLY A 22 -1.30 0.56 -10.17
C GLY A 22 -1.43 1.05 -8.74
N TYR A 23 -0.60 2.01 -8.34
CA TYR A 23 -0.73 2.81 -7.11
C TYR A 23 -0.63 2.01 -5.79
N THR A 24 -1.21 2.56 -4.73
CA THR A 24 -1.09 2.11 -3.33
C THR A 24 -1.99 0.91 -2.98
N HIS A 25 -2.70 0.33 -3.95
CA HIS A 25 -3.69 -0.75 -3.70
C HIS A 25 -3.10 -2.00 -3.03
N ASN A 26 -1.83 -2.30 -3.30
CA ASN A 26 -1.15 -3.50 -2.82
C ASN A 26 -0.50 -3.36 -1.43
N PHE A 27 -0.65 -2.21 -0.77
CA PHE A 27 -0.08 -1.97 0.55
C PHE A 27 -0.59 -2.95 1.60
N TYR A 28 -1.87 -3.33 1.53
CA TYR A 28 -2.44 -4.34 2.39
C TYR A 28 -3.68 -4.96 1.75
N ARG A 29 -3.82 -6.29 1.82
CA ARG A 29 -4.99 -7.00 1.32
C ARG A 29 -6.07 -7.03 2.38
N TYR A 30 -6.89 -5.99 2.41
CA TYR A 30 -8.11 -5.96 3.20
C TYR A 30 -9.15 -6.94 2.60
N PRO A 31 -9.91 -7.69 3.43
CA PRO A 31 -10.92 -8.64 2.95
C PRO A 31 -12.00 -8.00 2.05
N ALA A 32 -12.63 -8.82 1.22
CA ALA A 32 -13.80 -8.45 0.41
C ALA A 32 -13.66 -7.20 -0.50
N ARG A 33 -12.46 -6.90 -0.98
CA ARG A 33 -12.21 -5.79 -1.92
C ARG A 33 -12.70 -6.09 -3.34
N PHE A 34 -13.27 -5.10 -4.03
CA PHE A 34 -13.48 -5.14 -5.48
C PHE A 34 -12.21 -4.77 -6.26
N SER A 35 -12.26 -4.94 -7.59
CA SER A 35 -11.16 -4.58 -8.50
C SER A 35 -10.99 -3.05 -8.58
N PRO A 36 -9.75 -2.51 -8.53
CA PRO A 36 -9.51 -1.09 -8.78
C PRO A 36 -10.08 -0.61 -10.11
N LEU A 37 -9.97 -1.43 -11.17
CA LEU A 37 -10.52 -1.09 -12.48
C LEU A 37 -12.04 -0.94 -12.46
N PHE A 38 -12.75 -1.76 -11.67
CA PHE A 38 -14.19 -1.65 -11.53
C PHE A 38 -14.57 -0.32 -10.87
N ALA A 39 -13.90 0.03 -9.76
CA ALA A 39 -14.13 1.30 -9.09
C ALA A 39 -13.84 2.50 -9.98
N ARG A 40 -12.71 2.45 -10.71
CA ARG A 40 -12.30 3.48 -11.66
C ARG A 40 -13.37 3.76 -12.70
N GLU A 41 -13.90 2.71 -13.34
CA GLU A 41 -14.91 2.88 -14.38
C GLU A 41 -16.22 3.43 -13.83
N ILE A 42 -16.68 2.96 -12.66
CA ILE A 42 -17.86 3.55 -11.99
C ILE A 42 -17.65 5.04 -11.69
N ILE A 43 -16.51 5.41 -11.09
CA ILE A 43 -16.23 6.82 -10.78
C ILE A 43 -16.17 7.66 -12.05
N ARG A 44 -15.57 7.16 -13.13
CA ARG A 44 -15.51 7.87 -14.42
C ARG A 44 -16.88 8.04 -15.07
N SER A 45 -17.76 7.05 -14.96
CA SER A 45 -19.09 7.10 -15.55
C SER A 45 -20.06 8.02 -14.81
N PHE A 46 -19.87 8.22 -13.51
CA PHE A 46 -20.84 8.93 -12.65
C PHE A 46 -20.28 10.18 -11.95
N SER A 47 -19.06 10.63 -12.28
CA SER A 47 -18.50 11.89 -11.77
C SER A 47 -17.55 12.54 -12.76
N ALA A 48 -17.36 13.85 -12.63
CA ALA A 48 -16.33 14.63 -13.32
C ALA A 48 -15.13 14.91 -12.39
N PRO A 49 -13.94 15.24 -12.94
CA PRO A 49 -12.83 15.76 -12.14
C PRO A 49 -13.26 16.95 -11.27
N GLY A 50 -12.80 16.99 -10.02
CA GLY A 50 -13.16 18.01 -9.03
C GLY A 50 -14.42 17.72 -8.21
N GLU A 51 -15.30 16.83 -8.68
CA GLU A 51 -16.48 16.40 -7.92
C GLU A 51 -16.12 15.48 -6.74
N ALA A 52 -17.08 15.31 -5.82
CA ALA A 52 -16.89 14.50 -4.61
C ALA A 52 -17.46 13.09 -4.78
N VAL A 53 -16.69 12.09 -4.33
CA VAL A 53 -17.10 10.69 -4.23
C VAL A 53 -17.16 10.30 -2.75
N LEU A 54 -18.29 9.75 -2.33
CA LEU A 54 -18.48 9.21 -0.98
C LEU A 54 -18.54 7.69 -1.03
N ASP A 55 -17.73 7.04 -0.19
CA ASP A 55 -17.82 5.61 0.09
C ASP A 55 -18.14 5.37 1.57
N PRO A 56 -19.38 5.00 1.93
CA PRO A 56 -19.77 4.79 3.33
C PRO A 56 -19.24 3.48 3.94
N PHE A 57 -18.65 2.59 3.12
CA PHE A 57 -18.09 1.30 3.53
C PHE A 57 -16.75 1.06 2.84
N MET A 58 -15.82 2.00 2.97
CA MET A 58 -14.62 2.07 2.13
C MET A 58 -13.66 0.89 2.28
N GLY A 59 -13.72 0.15 3.40
CA GLY A 59 -12.82 -0.94 3.73
C GLY A 59 -11.35 -0.53 3.59
N GLY A 60 -10.63 -1.19 2.69
CA GLY A 60 -9.22 -0.92 2.39
C GLY A 60 -8.97 0.31 1.50
N GLY A 61 -9.99 1.12 1.22
CA GLY A 61 -9.89 2.43 0.56
C GLY A 61 -9.81 2.41 -0.96
N THR A 62 -10.23 1.33 -1.64
CA THR A 62 -10.08 1.22 -3.11
C THR A 62 -10.83 2.33 -3.85
N THR A 63 -12.06 2.65 -3.46
CA THR A 63 -12.81 3.78 -4.05
C THR A 63 -12.10 5.11 -3.83
N VAL A 64 -11.57 5.34 -2.61
CA VAL A 64 -10.92 6.60 -2.24
C VAL A 64 -9.64 6.79 -3.06
N VAL A 65 -8.81 5.74 -3.17
CA VAL A 65 -7.58 5.78 -3.98
C VAL A 65 -7.89 6.05 -5.46
N GLU A 66 -8.88 5.37 -6.04
CA GLU A 66 -9.25 5.60 -7.45
C GLU A 66 -9.93 6.96 -7.67
N ALA A 67 -10.72 7.44 -6.73
CA ALA A 67 -11.32 8.77 -6.83
C ALA A 67 -10.23 9.86 -6.84
N LEU A 68 -9.27 9.77 -5.92
CA LEU A 68 -8.13 10.70 -5.87
C LEU A 68 -7.25 10.59 -7.13
N SER A 69 -6.96 9.37 -7.60
CA SER A 69 -6.19 9.16 -8.83
C SER A 69 -6.94 9.58 -10.09
N LEU A 70 -8.24 9.82 -10.02
CA LEU A 70 -9.02 10.42 -11.11
C LEU A 70 -9.21 11.93 -10.92
N GLY A 71 -8.61 12.55 -9.90
CA GLY A 71 -8.75 13.97 -9.62
C GLY A 71 -10.11 14.36 -9.02
N ARG A 72 -10.80 13.44 -8.35
CA ARG A 72 -12.00 13.72 -7.55
C ARG A 72 -11.61 14.03 -6.11
N LYS A 73 -12.49 14.72 -5.40
CA LYS A 73 -12.48 14.75 -3.93
C LYS A 73 -13.08 13.44 -3.43
N ALA A 74 -12.55 12.89 -2.35
CA ALA A 74 -13.02 11.60 -1.84
C ALA A 74 -13.23 11.64 -0.34
N VAL A 75 -14.35 11.07 0.12
CA VAL A 75 -14.65 10.85 1.53
C VAL A 75 -14.95 9.37 1.70
N GLY A 76 -14.24 8.72 2.61
CA GLY A 76 -14.44 7.32 2.94
C GLY A 76 -14.77 7.14 4.42
N VAL A 77 -15.77 6.33 4.73
CA VAL A 77 -16.15 5.96 6.09
C VAL A 77 -16.06 4.44 6.21
N ASP A 78 -15.52 3.97 7.32
CA ASP A 78 -15.53 2.55 7.67
C ASP A 78 -15.53 2.41 9.19
N LEU A 79 -16.26 1.41 9.70
CA LEU A 79 -16.32 1.13 11.13
C LEU A 79 -15.01 0.47 11.63
N ASN A 80 -14.33 -0.29 10.77
CA ASN A 80 -13.13 -1.04 11.13
C ASN A 80 -11.91 -0.11 11.19
N PRO A 81 -11.25 0.02 12.36
CA PRO A 81 -10.04 0.83 12.49
C PRO A 81 -8.91 0.39 11.55
N LEU A 82 -8.82 -0.89 11.21
CA LEU A 82 -7.82 -1.40 10.27
C LEU A 82 -8.09 -0.91 8.84
N GLY A 83 -9.36 -0.92 8.41
CA GLY A 83 -9.75 -0.39 7.10
C GLY A 83 -9.39 1.09 7.00
N HIS A 84 -9.80 1.86 8.00
CA HIS A 84 -9.45 3.28 8.11
C HIS A 84 -7.94 3.54 8.12
N PHE A 85 -7.16 2.79 8.91
CA PHE A 85 -5.70 2.89 8.94
C PHE A 85 -5.07 2.63 7.57
N VAL A 86 -5.46 1.53 6.91
CA VAL A 86 -4.91 1.15 5.59
C VAL A 86 -5.29 2.19 4.54
N ALA A 87 -6.57 2.61 4.49
CA ALA A 87 -7.03 3.63 3.57
C ALA A 87 -6.24 4.93 3.76
N THR A 88 -6.05 5.37 5.01
CA THR A 88 -5.28 6.57 5.34
C THR A 88 -3.85 6.51 4.81
N VAL A 89 -3.14 5.39 5.01
CA VAL A 89 -1.77 5.24 4.50
C VAL A 89 -1.73 5.25 2.98
N LYS A 90 -2.69 4.59 2.33
CA LYS A 90 -2.77 4.53 0.86
C LYS A 90 -3.07 5.88 0.21
N THR A 91 -3.70 6.79 0.93
CA THR A 91 -4.16 8.09 0.41
C THR A 91 -3.40 9.28 0.99
N THR A 92 -2.38 9.05 1.83
CA THR A 92 -1.52 10.11 2.37
C THR A 92 -0.21 10.14 1.60
N PRO A 93 0.02 11.15 0.75
CA PRO A 93 1.29 11.36 0.06
C PRO A 93 2.49 11.41 1.02
N LEU A 94 3.60 10.83 0.57
CA LEU A 94 4.90 11.04 1.17
C LEU A 94 5.69 12.07 0.36
N THR A 95 6.38 12.97 1.06
CA THR A 95 7.33 13.89 0.44
C THR A 95 8.66 13.19 0.17
N ARG A 96 9.51 13.81 -0.67
CA ARG A 96 10.88 13.31 -0.88
C ARG A 96 11.68 13.22 0.43
N GLY A 97 11.48 14.17 1.35
CA GLY A 97 12.12 14.14 2.67
C GLY A 97 11.66 12.95 3.53
N ASP A 98 10.38 12.56 3.44
CA ASP A 98 9.88 11.37 4.13
C ASP A 98 10.54 10.09 3.60
N GLU A 99 10.64 9.97 2.27
CA GLU A 99 11.27 8.83 1.62
C GLU A 99 12.73 8.67 2.04
N VAL A 100 13.50 9.77 2.06
CA VAL A 100 14.90 9.77 2.50
C VAL A 100 15.02 9.31 3.94
N LEU A 101 14.18 9.82 4.85
CA LEU A 101 14.22 9.42 6.26
C LEU A 101 13.82 7.96 6.48
N ILE A 102 12.82 7.47 5.75
CA ILE A 102 12.39 6.06 5.83
C ILE A 102 13.49 5.13 5.30
N LYS A 103 14.18 5.50 4.22
CA LYS A 103 15.29 4.72 3.65
C LYS A 103 16.50 4.69 4.58
N ALA A 104 16.91 5.84 5.11
CA ALA A 104 18.00 5.91 6.08
C ALA A 104 17.68 5.09 7.35
N TRP A 105 16.44 5.19 7.85
CA TRP A 105 15.99 4.35 8.97
C TRP A 105 16.04 2.84 8.64
N LEU A 106 15.67 2.45 7.41
CA LEU A 106 15.74 1.05 7.00
C LEU A 106 17.18 0.54 6.95
N GLU A 107 18.11 1.34 6.41
CA GLU A 107 19.54 1.04 6.39
C GLU A 107 20.07 0.86 7.82
N ASP A 108 19.75 1.77 8.74
CA ASP A 108 20.13 1.66 10.15
C ASP A 108 19.61 0.36 10.80
N VAL A 109 18.37 -0.03 10.52
CA VAL A 109 17.75 -1.26 11.04
C VAL A 109 18.41 -2.52 10.46
N GLN A 110 18.90 -2.46 9.23
CA GLN A 110 19.59 -3.57 8.57
C GLN A 110 21.06 -3.69 9.02
N ASP A 111 21.74 -2.56 9.22
CA ASP A 111 23.16 -2.49 9.60
C ASP A 111 23.38 -2.66 11.10
N ALA A 112 22.43 -2.20 11.93
CA ALA A 112 22.53 -2.38 13.37
C ALA A 112 22.59 -3.88 13.68
N LYS A 113 23.77 -4.35 14.11
CA LYS A 113 23.97 -5.62 14.80
C LYS A 113 23.01 -5.70 15.99
N ARG A 114 21.76 -6.13 15.74
CA ARG A 114 20.65 -6.31 16.68
C ARG A 114 20.84 -5.52 18.00
N ARG A 115 20.54 -4.22 18.01
CA ARG A 115 20.17 -3.57 19.27
C ARG A 115 18.84 -4.22 19.68
N ARG A 116 18.92 -5.33 20.43
CA ARG A 116 17.76 -5.96 21.06
C ARG A 116 17.18 -4.95 22.04
N ILE A 117 16.21 -4.17 21.59
CA ILE A 117 15.34 -3.46 22.52
C ILE A 117 14.47 -4.57 23.12
N ALA A 118 14.72 -4.92 24.38
CA ALA A 118 13.93 -5.89 25.10
C ALA A 118 12.52 -5.32 25.33
N ILE A 119 11.66 -5.45 24.33
CA ILE A 119 10.26 -5.03 24.43
C ILE A 119 9.49 -6.21 25.01
N ALA A 120 8.70 -5.94 26.07
CA ALA A 120 7.72 -6.88 26.58
C ALA A 120 6.72 -7.18 25.47
N ASN A 121 6.85 -8.36 24.87
CA ASN A 121 6.07 -8.78 23.71
C ASN A 121 4.66 -9.19 24.19
N PRO A 122 3.57 -8.47 23.83
CA PRO A 122 2.25 -9.03 24.04
C PRO A 122 2.15 -10.30 23.17
N PRO A 123 1.82 -11.47 23.75
CA PRO A 123 1.86 -12.72 23.01
C PRO A 123 0.80 -12.67 21.89
N VAL A 124 1.24 -12.44 20.65
CA VAL A 124 0.38 -12.62 19.48
C VAL A 124 0.10 -14.12 19.41
N ARG A 125 -1.16 -14.55 19.48
CA ARG A 125 -1.46 -15.98 19.35
C ARG A 125 -1.11 -16.41 17.92
N ASN A 126 -0.49 -17.59 17.76
CA ASN A 126 -0.27 -18.28 16.47
C ASN A 126 0.90 -17.81 15.58
N LEU A 127 1.86 -17.04 16.10
CA LEU A 127 3.13 -16.77 15.40
C LEU A 127 4.31 -17.31 16.24
N PRO A 128 5.35 -17.90 15.67
CA PRO A 128 6.53 -18.28 16.45
C PRO A 128 7.26 -17.09 17.07
N ARG A 129 7.82 -17.32 18.26
CA ARG A 129 8.38 -16.25 19.11
C ARG A 129 9.47 -15.42 18.43
N ASN A 130 10.31 -16.05 17.60
CA ASN A 130 11.35 -15.36 16.85
C ASN A 130 10.77 -14.40 15.79
N ALA A 131 9.68 -14.79 15.13
CA ALA A 131 8.97 -13.94 14.17
C ALA A 131 8.24 -12.79 14.87
N GLN A 132 7.63 -13.06 16.02
CA GLN A 132 6.99 -12.03 16.86
C GLN A 132 8.00 -10.99 17.33
N GLN A 133 9.16 -11.43 17.83
CA GLN A 133 10.19 -10.52 18.30
C GLN A 133 10.69 -9.63 17.18
N GLN A 134 10.95 -10.19 15.99
CA GLN A 134 11.42 -9.37 14.87
C GLN A 134 10.40 -8.31 14.45
N LEU A 135 9.11 -8.66 14.36
CA LEU A 135 8.06 -7.70 14.01
C LEU A 135 7.87 -6.63 15.10
N ALA A 136 7.94 -7.01 16.38
CA ALA A 136 7.87 -6.08 17.50
C ALA A 136 9.06 -5.12 17.52
N ASP A 137 10.28 -5.64 17.35
CA ASP A 137 11.51 -4.85 17.29
C ASP A 137 11.44 -3.84 16.14
N LEU A 138 10.94 -4.23 14.97
CA LEU A 138 10.75 -3.34 13.83
C LEU A 138 9.67 -2.29 14.08
N ALA A 139 8.56 -2.66 14.74
CA ALA A 139 7.49 -1.71 15.07
C ALA A 139 8.00 -0.62 16.04
N THR A 140 8.70 -1.03 17.11
CA THR A 140 9.26 -0.09 18.08
C THR A 140 10.39 0.75 17.48
N GLN A 141 11.24 0.18 16.62
CA GLN A 141 12.23 0.97 15.88
C GLN A 141 11.59 1.94 14.88
N GLY A 142 10.44 1.58 14.29
CA GLY A 142 9.69 2.47 13.40
C GLY A 142 9.12 3.69 14.13
N ASP A 143 8.89 3.61 15.44
CA ASP A 143 8.34 4.71 16.23
C ASP A 143 9.31 5.89 16.40
N TRP A 144 10.59 5.70 16.09
CA TRP A 144 11.61 6.75 16.11
C TRP A 144 11.51 7.67 14.88
N LEU A 145 10.77 7.29 13.84
CA LEU A 145 10.50 8.18 12.72
C LEU A 145 9.71 9.41 13.22
N PRO A 146 10.15 10.63 12.87
CA PRO A 146 9.64 11.86 13.50
C PRO A 146 8.17 12.13 13.17
N LEU A 147 7.71 11.79 11.97
CA LEU A 147 6.38 12.17 11.50
C LEU A 147 5.41 11.00 11.53
N GLU A 148 4.16 11.29 11.91
CA GLU A 148 3.14 10.27 12.04
C GLU A 148 2.87 9.53 10.72
N ARG A 149 2.87 10.23 9.58
CA ARG A 149 2.70 9.61 8.27
C ARG A 149 3.80 8.59 7.95
N GLN A 150 5.04 8.85 8.37
CA GLN A 150 6.18 7.92 8.20
C GLN A 150 5.98 6.68 9.07
N ARG A 151 5.62 6.87 10.35
CA ARG A 151 5.33 5.76 11.28
C ARG A 151 4.18 4.89 10.79
N ARG A 152 3.07 5.51 10.34
CA ARG A 152 1.92 4.79 9.77
C ARG A 152 2.31 4.01 8.51
N PHE A 153 3.14 4.60 7.64
CA PHE A 153 3.63 3.93 6.44
C PHE A 153 4.45 2.69 6.75
N VAL A 154 5.43 2.80 7.66
CA VAL A 154 6.24 1.66 8.13
C VAL A 154 5.37 0.59 8.80
N ARG A 155 4.42 0.98 9.65
CA ARG A 155 3.47 0.03 10.28
C ARG A 155 2.61 -0.69 9.24
N CYS A 156 2.22 -0.02 8.15
CA CYS A 156 1.49 -0.66 7.06
C CYS A 156 2.36 -1.71 6.34
N ALA A 157 3.63 -1.41 6.08
CA ALA A 157 4.59 -2.38 5.53
C ALA A 157 4.81 -3.58 6.48
N LEU A 158 4.80 -3.35 7.80
CA LEU A 158 4.84 -4.42 8.79
C LEU A 158 3.58 -5.29 8.78
N LEU A 159 2.39 -4.68 8.68
CA LEU A 159 1.13 -5.42 8.52
C LEU A 159 1.14 -6.28 7.25
N ARG A 160 1.65 -5.75 6.14
CA ARG A 160 1.80 -6.49 4.89
C ARG A 160 2.77 -7.67 5.03
N THR A 161 3.90 -7.44 5.70
CA THR A 161 4.88 -8.48 6.00
C THR A 161 4.28 -9.56 6.91
N GLY A 162 3.50 -9.16 7.92
CA GLY A 162 2.78 -10.09 8.78
C GLY A 162 1.77 -10.94 8.01
N GLN A 163 1.01 -10.35 7.09
CA GLN A 163 0.11 -11.08 6.20
C GLN A 163 0.88 -12.09 5.33
N TRP A 164 1.99 -11.69 4.71
CA TRP A 164 2.85 -12.63 3.98
C TRP A 164 3.40 -13.75 4.87
N ALA A 165 3.77 -13.43 6.11
CA ALA A 165 4.30 -14.39 7.06
C ALA A 165 3.26 -15.44 7.51
N ILE A 166 1.98 -15.10 7.44
CA ILE A 166 0.85 -16.00 7.75
C ILE A 166 0.40 -16.77 6.51
N ASP A 167 0.32 -16.13 5.35
CA ASP A 167 -0.21 -16.71 4.09
C ASP A 167 0.72 -17.73 3.41
N ARG A 168 1.88 -18.04 4.00
CA ARG A 168 2.93 -18.88 3.42
C ARG A 168 2.69 -20.37 3.72
N ASP A 169 2.65 -21.19 2.68
CA ASP A 169 2.53 -22.67 2.73
C ASP A 169 3.80 -23.40 3.22
N ARG A 170 4.69 -22.73 3.95
CA ARG A 170 6.05 -23.19 4.32
C ARG A 170 6.28 -23.09 5.83
N PRO A 171 7.40 -23.64 6.36
CA PRO A 171 7.78 -23.40 7.75
C PRO A 171 7.81 -21.91 8.08
N VAL A 172 7.59 -21.58 9.35
CA VAL A 172 7.50 -20.19 9.79
C VAL A 172 8.75 -19.40 9.43
N ALA A 173 8.51 -18.16 8.98
CA ALA A 173 9.54 -17.18 8.69
C ALA A 173 10.57 -17.03 9.81
N THR A 174 11.85 -17.13 9.46
CA THR A 174 12.91 -16.72 10.40
C THR A 174 12.93 -15.19 10.53
N GLY A 175 13.52 -14.67 11.61
CA GLY A 175 13.67 -13.21 11.78
C GLY A 175 14.44 -12.55 10.64
N ARG A 176 15.41 -13.26 10.04
CA ARG A 176 16.14 -12.77 8.85
C ARG A 176 15.24 -12.67 7.63
N GLU A 177 14.47 -13.72 7.34
CA GLU A 177 13.51 -13.71 6.22
C GLU A 177 12.45 -12.62 6.39
N ILE A 178 12.00 -12.35 7.62
CA ILE A 178 11.06 -11.26 7.91
C ILE A 178 11.69 -9.91 7.61
N LEU A 179 12.92 -9.67 8.06
CA LEU A 179 13.62 -8.41 7.81
C LEU A 179 13.86 -8.19 6.31
N GLU A 180 14.31 -9.23 5.60
CA GLU A 180 14.53 -9.18 4.14
C GLU A 180 13.21 -8.91 3.39
N HIS A 181 12.13 -9.59 3.73
CA HIS A 181 10.82 -9.39 3.10
C HIS A 181 10.22 -8.02 3.45
N PHE A 182 10.37 -7.59 4.71
CA PHE A 182 9.94 -6.28 5.16
C PHE A 182 10.64 -5.16 4.38
N ALA A 183 11.96 -5.23 4.25
CA ALA A 183 12.74 -4.26 3.50
C ALA A 183 12.29 -4.19 2.03
N ALA A 184 12.16 -5.35 1.37
CA ALA A 184 11.68 -5.42 -0.01
C ALA A 184 10.26 -4.84 -0.17
N THR A 185 9.36 -5.18 0.76
CA THR A 185 7.98 -4.67 0.76
C THR A 185 7.94 -3.16 0.97
N LEU A 186 8.72 -2.63 1.91
CA LEU A 186 8.76 -1.22 2.21
C LEU A 186 9.27 -0.39 1.01
N LEU A 187 10.33 -0.85 0.35
CA LEU A 187 10.86 -0.19 -0.85
C LEU A 187 9.85 -0.22 -2.00
N GLN A 188 9.22 -1.36 -2.27
CA GLN A 188 8.14 -1.45 -3.28
C GLN A 188 6.97 -0.52 -2.98
N MET A 189 6.59 -0.38 -1.70
CA MET A 189 5.55 0.54 -1.28
C MET A 189 5.96 2.01 -1.49
N LEU A 190 7.23 2.36 -1.27
CA LEU A 190 7.74 3.72 -1.53
C LEU A 190 7.66 4.04 -3.03
N ASP A 191 8.07 3.12 -3.90
CA ASP A 191 8.00 3.30 -5.35
C ASP A 191 6.55 3.49 -5.81
N SER A 192 5.64 2.63 -5.33
CA SER A 192 4.20 2.72 -5.62
C SER A 192 3.55 4.01 -5.09
N MET A 193 4.04 4.54 -3.96
CA MET A 193 3.60 5.84 -3.44
C MET A 193 4.09 6.99 -4.35
N GLY A 194 5.32 6.89 -4.87
CA GLY A 194 5.84 7.86 -5.84
C GLY A 194 4.95 7.96 -7.08
N GLU A 195 4.50 6.83 -7.62
CA GLU A 195 3.55 6.78 -8.74
C GLU A 195 2.19 7.43 -8.41
N PHE A 196 1.70 7.23 -7.18
CA PHE A 196 0.45 7.84 -6.71
C PHE A 196 0.57 9.37 -6.60
N VAL A 197 1.70 9.89 -6.10
CA VAL A 197 1.93 11.34 -5.91
C VAL A 197 2.17 12.08 -7.23
N GLN A 198 2.84 11.44 -8.20
CA GLN A 198 3.12 12.05 -9.50
C GLN A 198 1.87 12.19 -10.38
N PHE A 199 0.75 11.58 -10.01
CA PHE A 199 -0.49 11.71 -10.75
C PHE A 199 -1.13 13.09 -10.53
N LYS A 200 -0.87 13.99 -11.49
CA LYS A 200 -1.48 15.31 -11.59
C LYS A 200 -2.76 15.20 -12.42
N PRO A 201 -3.96 15.56 -11.91
CA PRO A 201 -5.15 15.55 -12.75
C PRO A 201 -5.00 16.57 -13.88
N ALA A 202 -5.33 16.17 -15.10
CA ALA A 202 -5.23 16.98 -16.33
C ALA A 202 -6.03 18.30 -16.30
N ALA A 203 -6.81 18.55 -15.25
CA ALA A 203 -7.64 19.74 -15.10
C ALA A 203 -6.85 21.04 -14.89
N GLU A 204 -5.59 21.00 -14.42
CA GLU A 204 -4.77 22.22 -14.27
C GLU A 204 -4.14 22.72 -15.59
N ALA A 205 -4.13 21.92 -16.66
CA ALA A 205 -3.56 22.33 -17.94
C ALA A 205 -4.54 23.09 -18.86
N ALA A 206 -5.84 23.08 -18.55
CA ALA A 206 -6.87 23.69 -19.39
C ALA A 206 -7.23 25.13 -18.97
N PHE A 207 -6.85 25.59 -17.78
CA PHE A 207 -7.23 26.92 -17.27
C PHE A 207 -6.25 28.05 -17.61
N THR A 208 -5.04 27.74 -18.10
CA THR A 208 -4.01 28.74 -18.43
C THR A 208 -3.98 29.16 -19.90
N ASN A 209 -4.71 28.47 -20.79
CA ASN A 209 -4.65 28.73 -22.23
C ASN A 209 -5.86 29.51 -22.80
N THR A 210 -6.81 29.97 -21.98
CA THR A 210 -8.03 30.64 -22.48
C THR A 210 -8.06 32.16 -22.22
N THR A 211 -7.07 32.75 -21.56
CA THR A 211 -7.05 34.20 -21.24
C THR A 211 -6.07 35.06 -22.04
N LEU A 212 -5.46 34.54 -23.11
CA LEU A 212 -4.58 35.32 -24.00
C LEU A 212 -4.98 35.20 -25.48
N SER A 213 -6.23 35.52 -25.81
CA SER A 213 -6.62 35.80 -27.20
C SER A 213 -7.93 36.59 -27.26
N ASN A 214 -7.92 37.83 -26.76
CA ASN A 214 -8.88 38.86 -27.17
C ASN A 214 -8.32 40.23 -26.78
N ASN A 215 -7.41 40.73 -27.61
CA ASN A 215 -7.14 42.15 -27.80
C ASN A 215 -6.74 42.31 -29.28
N GLY A 216 -7.75 42.46 -30.13
CA GLY A 216 -7.58 42.94 -31.50
C GLY A 216 -7.66 44.46 -31.53
N PRO A 217 -7.00 45.11 -32.51
CA PRO A 217 -6.87 46.57 -32.61
C PRO A 217 -8.16 47.30 -32.94
#